data_AF-A0AA38RJS0-F1
#
_entry.id   AF-A0AA38RJS0-F1
#
_cell.length_a   1.000
_cell.length_b   1.000
_cell.length_c   1.000
_cell.angle_alpha   90.00
_cell.angle_beta   90.00
_cell.angle_gamma   90.00
#
_symmetry.space_group_name_H-M   'P 1'
#
loop_
_entity.id
_entity.type
_entity.pdbx_description
1 polymer ?
#
loop_
_entity_poly.entity_id
_entity_poly.type
_entity_poly.pdbx_seq_one_letter_code
_entity_poly.pdbx_strand_id
1 'polypeptide(L)'
;MGEKGGRYNRVVRRFEIWMEGVRDVVASRDGGVGKGMDVEFVSDLDAGWKGECEGLARKLGECRDVIGVLGRVEGESSLARILSGTDALVEDMLAGLDLMLAIEREAVARENDWVRSVNREGDGEDDTPRAGAIWRAF
;
A
#
# COMPACT_ATOMS: atom_id res chain seq x y z
N MET A 1 16.23 -17.90 15.27
CA MET A 1 16.83 -17.95 13.92
C MET A 1 15.95 -17.10 13.02
N GLY A 2 16.45 -15.95 12.56
CA GLY A 2 15.68 -15.01 11.74
C GLY A 2 15.26 -15.65 10.42
N GLU A 3 14.00 -15.48 10.04
CA GLU A 3 13.44 -16.01 8.80
C GLU A 3 14.26 -15.55 7.58
N LYS A 4 14.50 -16.47 6.65
CA LYS A 4 15.29 -16.25 5.43
C LYS A 4 14.64 -15.14 4.61
N GLY A 5 15.25 -13.95 4.64
CA GLY A 5 14.78 -12.76 3.91
C GLY A 5 14.78 -11.47 4.75
N GLY A 6 14.69 -11.55 6.07
CA GLY A 6 14.63 -10.35 6.91
C GLY A 6 13.32 -9.57 6.78
N ARG A 7 13.10 -8.65 7.72
CA ARG A 7 11.80 -7.95 7.87
C ARG A 7 11.43 -7.09 6.65
N TYR A 8 12.41 -6.46 6.00
CA TYR A 8 12.17 -5.65 4.80
C TYR A 8 11.59 -6.47 3.64
N ASN A 9 12.17 -7.62 3.31
CA ASN A 9 11.67 -8.47 2.23
C ASN A 9 10.26 -9.02 2.52
N ARG A 10 9.92 -9.24 3.80
CA ARG A 10 8.55 -9.63 4.16
C ARG A 10 7.55 -8.51 3.86
N VAL A 11 7.90 -7.27 4.20
CA VAL A 11 7.06 -6.08 3.92
C VAL A 11 6.88 -5.90 2.42
N VAL A 12 7.96 -5.99 1.64
CA VAL A 12 7.92 -5.91 0.17
C VAL A 12 7.06 -7.02 -0.43
N ARG A 13 7.27 -8.28 -0.02
CA ARG A 13 6.49 -9.41 -0.54
C ARG A 13 5.00 -9.28 -0.25
N ARG A 14 4.64 -8.78 0.94
CA ARG A 14 3.24 -8.53 1.29
C ARG A 14 2.63 -7.44 0.40
N PHE A 15 3.38 -6.38 0.12
CA PHE A 15 2.99 -5.34 -0.82
C PHE A 15 2.83 -5.87 -2.25
N GLU A 16 3.76 -6.70 -2.74
CA GLU A 16 3.69 -7.28 -4.08
C GLU A 16 2.46 -8.18 -4.28
N ILE A 17 2.16 -9.06 -3.31
CA ILE A 17 0.96 -9.92 -3.33
C ILE A 17 -0.30 -9.06 -3.35
N TRP A 18 -0.33 -8.00 -2.54
CA TRP A 18 -1.44 -7.06 -2.53
C TRP A 18 -1.59 -6.35 -3.88
N MET A 19 -0.49 -5.85 -4.47
CA MET A 19 -0.48 -5.21 -5.80
C MET A 19 -0.94 -6.14 -6.93
N GLU A 20 -0.66 -7.44 -6.84
CA GLU A 20 -1.21 -8.45 -7.75
C GLU A 20 -2.74 -8.50 -7.64
N GLY A 21 -3.27 -8.61 -6.42
CA GLY A 21 -4.72 -8.56 -6.19
C GLY A 21 -5.39 -7.27 -6.68
N VAL A 22 -4.74 -6.10 -6.49
CA VAL A 22 -5.27 -4.83 -7.04
C VAL A 22 -5.40 -4.89 -8.56
N ARG A 23 -4.38 -5.44 -9.25
CA ARG A 23 -4.40 -5.56 -10.71
C ARG A 23 -5.49 -6.51 -11.17
N ASP A 24 -5.71 -7.62 -10.47
CA ASP A 24 -6.75 -8.60 -10.80
C ASP A 24 -8.15 -8.00 -10.66
N VAL A 25 -8.39 -7.25 -9.57
CA VAL A 25 -9.67 -6.55 -9.35
C VAL A 25 -9.93 -5.50 -10.42
N VAL A 26 -8.92 -4.68 -10.75
CA VAL A 26 -9.05 -3.65 -11.80
C VAL A 26 -9.28 -4.29 -13.18
N ALA A 27 -8.54 -5.33 -13.53
CA ALA A 27 -8.71 -6.03 -14.81
C ALA A 27 -10.08 -6.70 -14.96
N SER A 28 -10.61 -7.26 -13.86
CA SER A 28 -11.94 -7.87 -13.83
C SER A 28 -13.06 -6.85 -14.11
N ARG A 29 -12.85 -5.58 -13.71
CA ARG A 29 -13.81 -4.48 -13.95
C ARG A 29 -13.79 -3.99 -15.40
N ASP A 30 -12.61 -3.91 -16.01
CA ASP A 30 -12.47 -3.53 -17.42
C ASP A 30 -13.13 -4.55 -18.38
N GLY A 31 -13.28 -5.80 -17.95
CA GLY A 31 -14.02 -6.85 -18.65
C GLY A 31 -15.55 -6.67 -18.67
N GLY A 32 -16.07 -5.66 -17.96
CA GLY A 32 -17.48 -5.36 -17.82
C GLY A 32 -18.07 -5.95 -16.55
N VAL A 33 -18.51 -5.08 -15.63
CA VAL A 33 -19.27 -5.48 -14.43
C VAL A 33 -20.63 -6.01 -14.88
N GLY A 34 -20.72 -7.31 -15.11
CA GLY A 34 -21.97 -7.99 -15.44
C GLY A 34 -22.96 -7.90 -14.28
N LYS A 35 -24.23 -7.59 -14.59
CA LYS A 35 -25.34 -7.53 -13.63
C LYS A 35 -25.47 -8.88 -12.90
N GLY A 36 -24.88 -8.99 -11.71
CA GLY A 36 -24.89 -10.21 -10.88
C GLY A 36 -23.53 -10.81 -10.53
N MET A 37 -22.40 -10.22 -10.94
CA MET A 37 -21.08 -10.57 -10.38
C MET A 37 -20.85 -9.83 -9.06
N ASP A 38 -20.36 -10.54 -8.04
CA ASP A 38 -19.89 -9.94 -6.79
C ASP A 38 -18.83 -8.89 -7.12
N VAL A 39 -19.09 -7.63 -6.73
CA VAL A 39 -18.13 -6.56 -6.88
C VAL A 39 -16.99 -6.79 -5.90
N GLU A 40 -15.83 -7.18 -6.41
CA GLU A 40 -14.60 -7.26 -5.62
C GLU A 40 -14.04 -5.85 -5.42
N PHE A 41 -13.63 -5.52 -4.18
CA PHE A 41 -13.05 -4.24 -3.81
C PHE A 41 -11.55 -4.37 -3.59
N VAL A 42 -10.81 -3.32 -3.91
CA VAL A 42 -9.41 -3.21 -3.47
C VAL A 42 -9.41 -3.08 -1.96
N SER A 43 -8.85 -4.08 -1.27
CA SER A 43 -8.68 -4.05 0.18
C SER A 43 -7.44 -3.23 0.55
N ASP A 44 -7.48 -2.50 1.66
CA ASP A 44 -6.31 -1.76 2.14
C ASP A 44 -5.25 -2.70 2.71
N LEU A 45 -3.97 -2.30 2.65
CA LEU A 45 -2.96 -2.94 3.50
C LEU A 45 -3.22 -2.53 4.95
N ASP A 46 -3.29 -3.52 5.84
CA ASP A 46 -3.70 -3.31 7.23
C ASP A 46 -2.77 -2.35 8.02
N ALA A 47 -3.29 -1.83 9.13
CA ALA A 47 -2.51 -0.99 10.05
C ALA A 47 -1.24 -1.68 10.57
N GLY A 48 -1.22 -3.02 10.57
CA GLY A 48 -0.04 -3.82 10.89
C GLY A 48 1.09 -3.62 9.89
N TRP A 49 0.82 -3.71 8.60
CA TRP A 49 1.81 -3.48 7.54
C TRP A 49 2.34 -2.05 7.55
N LYS A 50 1.47 -1.05 7.74
CA LYS A 50 1.88 0.37 7.87
C LYS A 50 2.79 0.59 9.08
N GLY A 51 2.44 0.02 10.24
CA GLY A 51 3.30 0.04 11.43
C GLY A 51 4.62 -0.72 11.25
N GLU A 52 4.65 -1.77 10.43
CA GLU A 52 5.90 -2.44 10.06
C GLU A 52 6.79 -1.57 9.18
N CYS A 53 6.21 -0.82 8.23
CA CYS A 53 6.92 0.15 7.40
C CYS A 53 7.52 1.27 8.26
N GLU A 54 6.74 1.89 9.14
CA GLU A 54 7.23 2.92 10.08
C GLU A 54 8.35 2.39 10.97
N GLY A 55 8.17 1.17 11.51
CA GLY A 55 9.17 0.53 12.35
C GLY A 55 10.45 0.16 11.61
N LEU A 56 10.40 -0.08 10.31
CA LEU A 56 11.57 -0.26 9.45
C LEU A 56 12.22 1.07 9.08
N ALA A 57 11.43 2.06 8.68
CA ALA A 57 11.90 3.39 8.32
C ALA A 57 12.67 4.03 9.47
N ARG A 58 12.16 3.92 10.71
CA ARG A 58 12.87 4.39 11.90
C ARG A 58 14.23 3.70 12.10
N LYS A 59 14.29 2.37 11.98
CA LYS A 59 15.53 1.61 12.16
C LYS A 59 16.55 1.89 11.06
N LEU A 60 16.08 2.06 9.83
CA LEU A 60 16.93 2.43 8.69
C LEU A 60 17.45 3.85 8.83
N GLY A 61 16.61 4.79 9.29
CA GLY A 61 17.05 6.15 9.65
C GLY A 61 18.11 6.17 10.75
N GLU A 62 17.91 5.40 11.83
CA GLU A 62 18.92 5.21 12.88
C GLU A 62 20.23 4.62 12.30
N CYS A 63 20.14 3.67 11.37
CA CYS A 63 21.30 3.08 10.70
C CYS A 63 22.06 4.11 9.85
N ARG A 64 21.33 4.89 9.05
CA ARG A 64 21.90 5.98 8.25
C ARG A 64 22.63 6.99 9.13
N ASP A 65 22.03 7.42 10.23
CA ASP A 65 22.64 8.41 11.11
C ASP A 65 23.96 7.89 11.70
N VAL A 66 24.01 6.61 12.06
CA VAL A 66 25.25 5.94 12.51
C VAL A 66 26.29 5.87 11.38
N ILE A 67 25.88 5.51 10.16
CA ILE A 67 26.77 5.46 8.99
C ILE A 67 27.30 6.86 8.67
N GLY A 68 26.48 7.91 8.76
CA GLY A 68 26.89 9.30 8.55
C GLY A 68 27.93 9.78 9.57
N VAL A 69 27.85 9.31 10.82
CA VAL A 69 28.87 9.57 11.85
C VAL A 69 30.19 8.83 11.51
N LEU A 70 30.09 7.57 11.08
CA LEU A 70 31.25 6.75 10.74
C LEU A 70 31.89 7.15 9.41
N GLY A 71 31.11 7.65 8.45
CA GLY A 71 31.49 7.96 7.07
C GLY A 71 32.37 9.20 6.91
N ARG A 72 32.71 9.90 7.99
CA ARG A 72 33.75 10.96 7.99
C ARG A 72 35.18 10.41 7.84
N VAL A 73 35.35 9.20 7.31
CA VAL A 73 36.67 8.64 7.01
C VAL A 73 37.16 9.26 5.70
N GLU A 74 38.07 10.21 5.79
CA GLU A 74 38.73 10.78 4.60
C GLU A 74 39.63 9.73 3.93
N GLY A 75 39.42 9.49 2.63
CA GLY A 75 40.32 8.69 1.77
C GLY A 75 39.64 7.56 0.98
N GLU A 76 40.30 7.12 -0.11
CA GLU A 76 39.86 6.03 -0.99
C GLU A 76 40.09 4.63 -0.37
N SER A 77 39.64 4.42 0.86
CA SER A 77 39.75 3.11 1.52
C SER A 77 38.63 2.16 1.08
N SER A 78 38.89 0.85 1.16
CA SER A 78 37.86 -0.18 0.95
C SER A 78 36.69 -0.02 1.94
N LEU A 79 36.97 0.43 3.17
CA LEU A 79 35.96 0.75 4.18
C LEU A 79 35.08 1.93 3.73
N ALA A 80 35.66 3.02 3.21
CA ALA A 80 34.91 4.17 2.72
C ALA A 80 33.95 3.77 1.59
N ARG A 81 34.39 2.89 0.67
CA ARG A 81 33.52 2.33 -0.39
C ARG A 81 32.38 1.50 0.17
N ILE A 82 32.64 0.66 1.18
CA ILE A 82 31.62 -0.18 1.83
C ILE A 82 30.60 0.70 2.56
N LEU A 83 31.06 1.72 3.30
CA LEU A 83 30.18 2.64 4.03
C LEU A 83 29.30 3.41 3.06
N SER A 84 29.85 3.95 1.97
CA SER A 84 29.08 4.62 0.91
C SER A 84 28.06 3.68 0.25
N GLY A 85 28.44 2.44 -0.04
CA GLY A 85 27.49 1.45 -0.58
C GLY A 85 26.37 1.09 0.39
N THR A 86 26.69 1.02 1.68
CA THR A 86 25.69 0.75 2.74
C THR A 86 24.74 1.92 2.91
N ASP A 87 25.28 3.15 2.87
CA ASP A 87 24.50 4.38 2.94
C ASP A 87 23.49 4.47 1.78
N ALA A 88 23.97 4.26 0.56
CA ALA A 88 23.11 4.23 -0.64
C ALA A 88 22.02 3.15 -0.54
N LEU A 89 22.37 1.95 -0.06
CA LEU A 89 21.39 0.87 0.12
C LEU A 89 20.31 1.24 1.16
N VAL A 90 20.70 1.88 2.27
CA VAL A 90 19.75 2.32 3.30
C VAL A 90 18.81 3.39 2.76
N GLU A 91 19.33 4.36 2.00
CA GLU A 91 18.55 5.39 1.31
C GLU A 91 17.57 4.77 0.30
N ASP A 92 18.02 3.82 -0.52
CA ASP A 92 17.17 3.11 -1.48
C ASP A 92 16.03 2.34 -0.77
N MET A 93 16.34 1.70 0.36
CA MET A 93 15.33 0.98 1.16
C MET A 93 14.32 1.94 1.79
N LEU A 94 14.75 3.13 2.26
CA LEU A 94 13.85 4.16 2.77
C LEU A 94 12.93 4.69 1.67
N ALA A 95 13.49 5.05 0.51
CA ALA A 95 12.72 5.49 -0.65
C ALA A 95 11.72 4.41 -1.12
N GLY A 96 12.11 3.14 -1.06
CA GLY A 96 11.22 2.01 -1.36
C GLY A 96 10.01 1.93 -0.42
N LEU A 97 10.21 2.10 0.88
CA LEU A 97 9.10 2.12 1.85
C LEU A 97 8.12 3.27 1.59
N ASP A 98 8.65 4.47 1.36
CA ASP A 98 7.83 5.66 1.08
C ASP A 98 7.03 5.50 -0.22
N LEU A 99 7.66 4.94 -1.26
CA LEU A 99 6.99 4.68 -2.54
C LEU A 99 5.86 3.64 -2.39
N MET A 100 6.09 2.55 -1.66
CA MET A 100 5.05 1.54 -1.40
C MET A 100 3.85 2.15 -0.66
N LEU A 101 4.09 2.99 0.35
CA LEU A 101 3.03 3.70 1.07
C LEU A 101 2.26 4.67 0.17
N ALA A 102 2.96 5.37 -0.72
CA ALA A 102 2.33 6.28 -1.67
C ALA A 102 1.42 5.54 -2.67
N ILE A 103 1.91 4.42 -3.23
CA ILE A 103 1.14 3.58 -4.15
C ILE A 103 -0.12 3.03 -3.47
N GLU A 104 0.01 2.54 -2.23
CA GLU A 104 -1.14 2.04 -1.47
C GLU A 104 -2.21 3.12 -1.30
N ARG A 105 -1.81 4.29 -0.79
CA ARG A 105 -2.71 5.42 -0.59
C ARG A 105 -3.41 5.83 -1.89
N GLU A 106 -2.68 5.86 -3.00
CA GLU A 106 -3.25 6.24 -4.29
C GLU A 106 -4.24 5.19 -4.82
N ALA A 107 -3.92 3.90 -4.69
CA ALA A 107 -4.82 2.82 -5.09
C ALA A 107 -6.13 2.86 -4.31
N VAL A 108 -6.05 3.04 -2.98
CA VAL A 108 -7.22 3.14 -2.09
C VAL A 108 -8.03 4.41 -2.38
N ALA A 109 -7.39 5.53 -2.72
CA ALA A 109 -8.09 6.75 -3.11
C ALA A 109 -8.87 6.55 -4.42
N ARG A 110 -8.23 5.98 -5.45
CA ARG A 110 -8.88 5.67 -6.73
C ARG A 110 -10.06 4.71 -6.55
N GLU A 111 -9.90 3.71 -5.67
CA GLU A 111 -10.99 2.79 -5.32
C GLU A 111 -12.19 3.54 -4.73
N ASN A 112 -11.97 4.37 -3.72
CA ASN A 112 -13.03 5.15 -3.08
C ASN A 112 -13.76 6.08 -4.07
N ASP A 113 -13.03 6.69 -4.99
CA ASP A 113 -13.61 7.56 -6.00
C ASP A 113 -14.45 6.78 -7.02
N TRP A 114 -14.01 5.58 -7.41
CA TRP A 114 -14.79 4.66 -8.23
C TRP A 114 -16.07 4.20 -7.52
N VAL A 115 -15.99 3.81 -6.24
CA VAL A 115 -17.19 3.44 -5.46
C VAL A 115 -18.19 4.60 -5.41
N ARG A 116 -17.70 5.83 -5.23
CA ARG A 116 -18.56 7.03 -5.25
C ARG A 116 -19.18 7.29 -6.62
N SER A 117 -18.46 7.05 -7.72
CA SER A 117 -19.01 7.23 -9.07
C SER A 117 -20.08 6.19 -9.38
N VAL A 118 -19.83 4.91 -9.07
CA VAL A 118 -20.79 3.82 -9.26
C VAL A 118 -22.06 4.04 -8.44
N ASN A 119 -21.92 4.46 -7.17
CA ASN A 119 -23.09 4.76 -6.33
C ASN A 119 -23.92 5.94 -6.87
N ARG A 120 -23.29 6.93 -7.51
CA ARG A 120 -24.00 8.07 -8.11
C ARG A 120 -24.71 7.69 -9.41
N GLU A 121 -24.12 6.81 -10.20
CA GLU A 121 -24.72 6.30 -11.44
C GLU A 121 -25.90 5.36 -11.17
N GLY A 122 -25.87 4.61 -10.06
CA GLY A 122 -26.98 3.76 -9.61
C GLY A 122 -28.18 4.52 -9.00
N ASP A 123 -28.01 5.77 -8.59
CA ASP A 123 -29.06 6.63 -7.98
C ASP A 123 -29.85 7.44 -9.03
N GLY A 124 -29.51 7.30 -10.32
CA GLY A 124 -30.07 8.08 -11.42
C GLY A 124 -31.38 7.57 -12.02
N GLU A 125 -31.92 6.44 -11.57
CA GLU A 125 -33.15 5.86 -12.11
C GLU A 125 -33.82 4.90 -11.10
N ASP A 126 -34.04 5.36 -9.86
CA ASP A 126 -35.04 4.75 -9.01
C ASP A 126 -36.01 5.83 -8.52
N ASP A 127 -36.89 6.25 -9.44
CA ASP A 127 -38.24 6.70 -9.11
C ASP A 127 -38.98 5.52 -8.47
N THR A 128 -38.51 5.01 -7.33
CA THR A 128 -39.33 4.13 -6.50
C THR A 128 -40.44 5.01 -5.95
N PRO A 129 -41.72 4.78 -6.32
CA PRO A 129 -42.81 5.48 -5.66
C PRO A 129 -42.70 5.09 -4.21
N ARG A 130 -42.53 6.10 -3.35
CA ARG A 130 -42.48 6.01 -1.90
C ARG A 130 -43.70 5.20 -1.43
N ALA A 131 -43.54 3.88 -1.33
CA ALA A 131 -44.59 2.98 -0.91
C ALA A 131 -44.90 3.35 0.53
N GLY A 132 -46.07 3.94 0.74
CA GLY A 132 -46.54 4.34 2.06
C GLY A 132 -46.45 3.16 3.00
N ALA A 133 -45.57 3.25 3.99
CA ALA A 133 -45.52 2.29 5.09
C ALA A 133 -46.82 2.44 5.89
N ILE A 134 -47.81 1.61 5.56
CA ILE A 134 -49.00 1.41 6.38
C ILE A 134 -48.59 0.46 7.51
N TRP A 135 -48.02 0.99 8.58
CA TRP A 135 -47.85 0.24 9.82
C TRP A 135 -49.24 0.01 10.42
N ARG A 136 -49.84 -1.16 10.16
CA ARG A 136 -50.97 -1.61 10.96
C ARG A 136 -50.41 -2.26 12.22
N ALA A 137 -50.58 -1.56 13.34
CA ALA A 137 -50.45 -2.13 14.66
C ALA A 137 -51.48 -3.25 14.83
N PHE A 138 -51.02 -4.43 15.24
CA PHE A 138 -51.76 -5.41 16.03
C PHE A 138 -50.80 -6.03 17.02
#